data_AF-A0A935A607-F1
#
_entry.id   AF-A0A935A607-F1
#
_cell.length_a   1.000
_cell.length_b   1.000
_cell.length_c   1.000
_cell.angle_alpha   90.00
_cell.angle_beta   90.00
_cell.angle_gamma   90.00
#
_symmetry.space_group_name_H-M   'P 1'
#
loop_
_entity.id
_entity.type
_entity.pdbx_description
1 polymer ?
#
loop_
_entity_poly.entity_id
_entity_poly.type
_entity_poly.pdbx_seq_one_letter_code
_entity_poly.pdbx_strand_id
1 'polypeptide(L)'
;MFGWITYRRSYYGCAHCHRYWYVLDEEENLRAGSASAVMSRLLGVAGVTVSFEEAQRHIQEYLRVDVSINTIRAETNGLEICKPNRKNNGRQQVRICPTSNSEKEAVVRPKRLYGSLDGALCAAGGRLEGRKNRLLV
;
A
#
# COMPACT_ATOMS: atom_id res chain seq x y z
N MET A 1 15.54 -18.36 -8.68
CA MET A 1 15.86 -18.47 -7.25
C MET A 1 15.76 -17.06 -6.68
N PHE A 2 14.94 -16.84 -5.64
CA PHE A 2 14.76 -15.52 -5.02
C PHE A 2 15.71 -15.40 -3.82
N GLY A 3 16.26 -14.20 -3.57
CA GLY A 3 17.21 -13.99 -2.50
C GLY A 3 17.85 -12.61 -2.52
N TRP A 4 18.63 -12.31 -1.48
CA TRP A 4 19.40 -11.09 -1.39
C TRP A 4 20.56 -11.10 -2.39
N ILE A 5 20.63 -10.06 -3.23
CA ILE A 5 21.71 -9.89 -4.20
C ILE A 5 22.58 -8.72 -3.75
N THR A 6 23.87 -8.98 -3.57
CA THR A 6 24.87 -7.92 -3.40
C THR A 6 25.48 -7.61 -4.75
N TYR A 7 25.46 -6.34 -5.15
CA TYR A 7 26.08 -5.89 -6.40
C TYR A 7 26.92 -4.63 -6.15
N ARG A 8 27.92 -4.42 -7.00
CA ARG A 8 28.72 -3.18 -7.05
C ARG A 8 28.33 -2.41 -8.29
N ARG A 9 28.16 -1.10 -8.16
CA ARG A 9 27.78 -0.22 -9.27
C ARG A 9 28.76 0.93 -9.42
N SER A 10 28.98 1.34 -10.66
CA SER A 10 29.64 2.60 -11.00
C SER A 10 28.67 3.77 -10.78
N TYR A 11 29.22 4.90 -10.38
CA TYR A 11 28.48 6.16 -10.27
C TYR A 11 29.09 7.18 -11.21
N TYR A 12 28.26 8.05 -11.74
CA TYR A 12 28.72 9.14 -12.59
C TYR A 12 28.82 10.41 -11.75
N GLY A 13 29.98 11.05 -11.80
CA GLY A 13 30.23 12.33 -11.12
C GLY A 13 30.53 13.41 -12.14
N CYS A 14 29.85 14.55 -12.02
CA CYS A 14 30.14 15.75 -12.80
C CYS A 14 31.26 16.55 -12.16
N ALA A 15 32.39 16.67 -12.84
CA ALA A 15 33.56 17.39 -12.32
C ALA A 15 33.31 18.90 -12.11
N HIS A 16 32.36 19.49 -12.83
CA HIS A 16 32.05 20.93 -12.75
C HIS A 16 31.02 21.27 -11.66
N CYS A 17 30.02 20.40 -11.50
CA CYS A 17 28.86 20.64 -10.64
C CYS A 17 28.86 19.79 -9.37
N HIS A 18 29.84 18.89 -9.21
CA HIS A 18 30.01 17.95 -8.08
C HIS A 18 28.77 17.13 -7.74
N ARG A 19 27.86 16.97 -8.71
CA ARG A 19 26.68 16.12 -8.57
C ARG A 19 27.02 14.69 -8.98
N TYR A 20 26.41 13.76 -8.27
CA TYR A 20 26.52 12.33 -8.53
C TYR A 20 25.16 11.79 -8.94
N TRP A 21 25.12 10.93 -9.94
CA TRP A 21 23.91 10.27 -10.40
C TRP A 21 24.13 8.77 -10.61
N TYR A 22 23.07 8.03 -10.30
CA TYR A 22 23.01 6.58 -10.38
C TYR A 22 21.88 6.23 -11.37
N VAL A 23 22.16 6.34 -12.67
CA VAL A 23 21.13 6.24 -13.73
C VAL A 23 20.30 4.97 -13.59
N LEU A 24 20.95 3.82 -13.41
CA LEU A 24 20.27 2.53 -13.26
C LEU A 24 19.37 2.48 -12.01
N ASP A 25 19.81 3.08 -10.90
CA ASP A 25 18.99 3.16 -9.67
C ASP A 25 17.78 4.07 -9.82
N GLU A 26 17.87 5.08 -10.67
CA GLU A 26 16.76 5.99 -10.94
C GLU A 26 15.76 5.38 -11.91
N GLU A 27 16.24 4.72 -12.96
CA GLU A 27 15.40 4.01 -13.94
C GLU A 27 14.65 2.83 -13.32
N GLU A 28 15.35 2.00 -12.54
CA GLU A 28 14.78 0.79 -11.92
C GLU A 28 14.30 1.00 -10.48
N ASN A 29 14.38 2.25 -9.99
CA ASN A 29 14.05 2.65 -8.62
C ASN A 29 14.71 1.76 -7.55
N LEU A 30 15.95 1.34 -7.79
CA LEU A 30 16.70 0.48 -6.88
C LEU A 30 17.15 1.29 -5.67
N ARG A 31 16.84 0.79 -4.47
CA ARG A 31 17.27 1.40 -3.20
C ARG A 31 17.83 0.30 -2.32
N ALA A 32 18.92 0.62 -1.62
CA ALA A 32 19.55 -0.33 -0.70
C ALA A 32 18.56 -0.73 0.40
N GLY A 33 18.42 -2.04 0.65
CA GLY A 33 17.49 -2.57 1.64
C GLY A 33 16.02 -2.54 1.21
N SER A 34 15.71 -2.11 0.00
CA SER A 34 14.35 -2.17 -0.56
C SER A 34 14.14 -3.43 -1.39
N ALA A 35 12.92 -3.92 -1.39
CA ALA A 35 12.50 -4.98 -2.31
C ALA A 35 12.47 -4.44 -3.75
N SER A 36 12.67 -5.32 -4.73
CA SER A 36 12.45 -4.95 -6.14
C SER A 36 10.98 -4.62 -6.37
N ALA A 37 10.65 -3.83 -7.40
CA ALA A 37 9.27 -3.43 -7.68
C ALA A 37 8.28 -4.63 -7.76
N VAL A 38 8.73 -5.74 -8.37
CA VAL A 38 7.94 -6.98 -8.45
C VAL A 38 7.76 -7.62 -7.07
N MET A 39 8.83 -7.68 -6.28
CA MET A 39 8.78 -8.24 -4.93
C MET A 39 7.92 -7.38 -4.00
N SER A 40 8.06 -6.06 -4.03
CA SER A 40 7.21 -5.11 -3.28
C SER A 40 5.72 -5.35 -3.54
N ARG A 41 5.33 -5.52 -4.81
CA ARG A 41 3.93 -5.84 -5.16
C ARG A 41 3.47 -7.18 -4.58
N LEU A 42 4.32 -8.21 -4.65
CA LEU A 42 4.01 -9.54 -4.09
C LEU A 42 3.85 -9.47 -2.57
N LEU A 43 4.77 -8.79 -1.87
CA LEU A 43 4.72 -8.60 -0.42
C LEU A 43 3.43 -7.88 -0.01
N GLY A 44 3.08 -6.83 -0.74
CA GLY A 44 1.85 -6.09 -0.46
C GLY A 44 0.60 -6.95 -0.66
N VAL A 45 0.51 -7.73 -1.74
CA VAL A 45 -0.62 -8.65 -1.98
C VAL A 45 -0.72 -9.68 -0.87
N ALA A 46 0.41 -10.29 -0.48
CA ALA A 46 0.45 -11.25 0.61
C ALA A 46 -0.08 -10.65 1.93
N GLY A 47 0.35 -9.44 2.28
CA GLY A 47 -0.11 -8.76 3.50
C GLY A 47 -1.56 -8.26 3.47
N VAL A 48 -2.22 -8.16 2.30
CA VAL A 48 -3.68 -7.93 2.21
C VAL A 48 -4.44 -9.24 2.39
N THR A 49 -3.90 -10.36 1.91
CA THR A 49 -4.61 -11.65 1.89
C THR A 49 -4.63 -12.37 3.23
N VAL A 50 -3.58 -12.23 4.05
CA VAL A 50 -3.42 -12.97 5.31
C VAL A 50 -2.82 -12.05 6.40
N SER A 51 -2.74 -12.54 7.65
CA SER A 51 -2.00 -11.82 8.71
C SER A 51 -0.54 -11.60 8.33
N PHE A 52 0.11 -10.56 8.86
CA PHE A 52 1.49 -10.25 8.47
C PHE A 52 2.48 -11.35 8.90
N GLU A 53 2.22 -11.99 10.04
CA GLU A 53 2.97 -13.13 10.55
C GLU A 53 2.86 -14.34 9.61
N GLU A 54 1.67 -14.59 9.07
CA GLU A 54 1.42 -15.68 8.13
C GLU A 54 1.98 -15.39 6.74
N ALA A 55 1.88 -14.14 6.27
CA ALA A 55 2.53 -13.68 5.05
C ALA A 55 4.05 -13.90 5.14
N GLN A 56 4.67 -13.50 6.26
CA GLN A 56 6.10 -13.73 6.48
C GLN A 56 6.46 -15.20 6.38
N ARG A 57 5.70 -16.08 7.04
CA ARG A 57 5.93 -17.53 7.00
C ARG A 57 5.83 -18.08 5.57
N HIS A 58 4.79 -17.72 4.82
CA HIS A 58 4.63 -18.15 3.43
C HIS A 58 5.78 -17.67 2.53
N ILE A 59 6.24 -16.43 2.70
CA ILE A 59 7.37 -15.90 1.93
C ILE A 59 8.67 -16.67 2.26
N GLN A 60 8.90 -16.96 3.54
CA GLN A 60 10.04 -17.76 3.99
C GLN A 60 9.99 -19.18 3.41
N GLU A 61 8.83 -19.83 3.43
CA GLU A 61 8.68 -21.23 3.00
C GLU A 61 8.74 -21.39 1.48
N TYR A 62 8.02 -20.53 0.74
CA TYR A 62 7.90 -20.66 -0.71
C TYR A 62 9.03 -19.98 -1.48
N LEU A 63 9.44 -18.79 -1.05
CA LEU A 63 10.46 -18.00 -1.76
C LEU A 63 11.85 -18.15 -1.13
N ARG A 64 11.95 -18.70 0.09
CA ARG A 64 13.21 -18.79 0.87
C ARG A 64 13.90 -17.45 1.05
N VAL A 65 13.11 -16.38 1.12
CA VAL A 65 13.58 -15.03 1.39
C VAL A 65 13.15 -14.65 2.79
N ASP A 66 14.12 -14.23 3.61
CA ASP A 66 13.83 -13.64 4.92
C ASP A 66 13.44 -12.17 4.74
N VAL A 67 12.21 -11.86 5.12
CA VAL A 67 11.60 -10.54 5.04
C VAL A 67 10.99 -10.20 6.39
N SER A 68 11.22 -8.98 6.88
CA SER A 68 10.62 -8.54 8.13
C SER A 68 9.11 -8.26 7.99
N ILE A 69 8.34 -8.51 9.05
CA ILE A 69 6.93 -8.13 9.16
C ILE A 69 6.72 -6.64 8.85
N ASN A 70 7.66 -5.78 9.27
CA ASN A 70 7.61 -4.34 9.03
C ASN A 70 7.72 -4.01 7.55
N THR A 71 8.54 -4.75 6.80
CA THR A 71 8.66 -4.59 5.34
C THR A 71 7.34 -4.96 4.68
N ILE A 72 6.74 -6.11 5.04
CA ILE A 72 5.44 -6.53 4.50
C ILE A 72 4.38 -5.46 4.77
N ARG A 73 4.29 -4.98 6.01
CA ARG A 73 3.36 -3.91 6.40
C ARG A 73 3.58 -2.63 5.59
N ALA A 74 4.83 -2.20 5.40
CA ALA A 74 5.15 -1.01 4.64
C ALA A 74 4.70 -1.15 3.17
N GLU A 75 4.94 -2.29 2.55
CA GLU A 75 4.55 -2.58 1.17
C GLU A 75 3.02 -2.71 1.02
N THR A 76 2.33 -3.34 1.98
CA THR A 76 0.86 -3.38 2.03
C THR A 76 0.27 -1.97 2.11
N ASN A 77 0.81 -1.11 2.98
CA ASN A 77 0.37 0.28 3.09
C ASN A 77 0.68 1.08 1.81
N GLY A 78 1.75 0.74 1.10
CA GLY A 78 2.11 1.31 -0.20
C GLY A 78 1.18 0.89 -1.33
N LEU A 79 0.58 -0.31 -1.28
CA LEU A 79 -0.46 -0.71 -2.23
C LEU A 79 -1.77 0.06 -2.04
N GLU A 80 -2.02 0.65 -0.88
CA GLU A 80 -3.19 1.51 -0.66
C GLU A 80 -3.14 2.82 -1.48
N ILE A 81 -2.13 3.06 -2.33
CA ILE A 81 -2.03 4.22 -3.23
C ILE A 81 -3.02 4.08 -4.42
N CYS A 82 -4.29 3.87 -4.08
CA CYS A 82 -5.39 4.62 -4.65
C CYS A 82 -5.98 5.55 -3.57
N LYS A 83 -5.14 6.17 -2.71
CA LYS A 83 -5.60 7.26 -1.85
C LYS A 83 -5.96 8.44 -2.74
N PRO A 84 -7.22 8.94 -2.69
CA PRO A 84 -7.61 10.09 -3.47
C PRO A 84 -6.72 11.27 -3.09
N ASN A 85 -6.20 11.98 -4.10
CA ASN A 85 -5.44 13.22 -3.98
C ASN A 85 -5.95 14.07 -2.80
N ARG A 86 -5.21 14.09 -1.69
CA ARG A 86 -5.51 14.89 -0.50
C ARG A 86 -5.07 16.34 -0.72
N LYS A 87 -5.55 16.94 -1.79
CA LYS A 87 -5.60 18.37 -2.08
C LYS A 87 -6.77 18.62 -3.01
N ASN A 88 -7.97 18.65 -2.45
CA ASN A 88 -9.11 19.37 -3.01
C ASN A 88 -10.14 19.55 -1.89
N ASN A 89 -10.30 20.79 -1.45
CA ASN A 89 -11.41 21.20 -0.62
C ASN A 89 -12.71 20.87 -1.38
N GLY A 90 -13.54 20.03 -0.78
CA GLY A 90 -14.89 19.73 -1.28
C GLY A 90 -14.99 18.42 -2.06
N ARG A 91 -15.79 17.50 -1.49
CA ARG A 91 -16.35 16.30 -2.11
C ARG A 91 -15.35 15.17 -2.36
N GLN A 92 -15.23 14.30 -1.36
CA GLN A 92 -14.77 12.92 -1.54
C GLN A 92 -15.66 12.23 -2.58
N GLN A 93 -15.16 12.10 -3.81
CA GLN A 93 -15.67 11.10 -4.74
C GLN A 93 -14.90 9.81 -4.46
N VAL A 94 -15.60 8.83 -3.89
CA VAL A 94 -15.16 7.43 -3.90
C VAL A 94 -15.12 7.00 -5.36
N ARG A 95 -13.92 6.90 -5.93
CA ARG A 95 -13.75 6.27 -7.24
C ARG A 95 -13.79 4.77 -7.02
N ILE A 96 -14.95 4.17 -7.26
CA ILE A 96 -15.05 2.73 -7.50
C ILE A 96 -14.31 2.47 -8.81
N CYS A 97 -13.35 1.55 -8.80
CA CYS A 97 -12.61 1.13 -9.98
C CYS A 97 -13.61 0.75 -11.09
N PRO A 98 -13.65 1.46 -12.23
CA PRO A 98 -14.60 1.14 -13.28
C PRO A 98 -14.14 -0.15 -13.98
N THR A 99 -14.92 -1.22 -13.83
CA THR A 99 -14.95 -2.27 -14.84
C THR A 99 -15.39 -1.63 -16.16
N SER A 100 -14.67 -2.00 -17.22
CA SER A 100 -14.65 -1.39 -18.55
C SER A 100 -16.01 -1.08 -19.16
N ASN A 101 -16.07 0.12 -19.76
CA ASN A 101 -16.91 0.59 -20.86
C ASN A 101 -18.43 0.42 -20.76
N SER A 102 -19.13 1.55 -20.57
CA SER A 102 -20.10 2.06 -21.56
C SER A 102 -20.50 3.50 -21.18
N GLU A 103 -20.27 4.40 -22.14
CA GLU A 103 -20.89 5.71 -22.38
C GLU A 103 -21.40 6.51 -21.17
N LYS A 104 -20.70 7.62 -20.90
CA LYS A 104 -21.19 8.69 -20.02
C LYS A 104 -22.31 9.45 -20.74
N GLU A 105 -23.48 8.82 -20.83
CA GLU A 105 -24.70 9.53 -21.14
C GLU A 105 -24.93 10.59 -20.04
N ALA A 106 -25.44 11.77 -20.39
CA ALA A 106 -25.66 12.84 -19.44
C ALA A 106 -26.72 12.42 -18.42
N VAL A 107 -26.28 11.77 -17.33
CA VAL A 107 -27.17 11.26 -16.29
C VAL A 107 -27.87 12.45 -15.65
N VAL A 108 -29.15 12.62 -15.97
CA VAL A 108 -30.07 13.49 -15.27
C VAL A 108 -29.93 13.18 -13.78
N ARG A 109 -29.56 14.18 -12.97
CA ARG A 109 -29.37 13.97 -11.53
C ARG A 109 -30.65 13.35 -10.94
N PRO A 110 -30.57 12.13 -10.37
CA PRO A 110 -31.77 11.47 -9.91
C PRO A 110 -32.35 12.23 -8.72
N LYS A 111 -33.68 12.39 -8.68
CA LYS A 111 -34.39 13.03 -7.55
C LYS A 111 -34.20 12.31 -6.23
N ARG A 112 -33.82 11.03 -6.25
CA ARG A 112 -33.51 10.20 -5.08
C ARG A 112 -32.33 9.30 -5.39
N LEU A 113 -31.37 9.22 -4.47
CA LEU A 113 -30.23 8.33 -4.52
C LEU A 113 -30.39 7.31 -3.40
N TYR A 114 -30.46 6.03 -3.76
CA TYR A 114 -30.45 4.92 -2.80
C TYR A 114 -29.03 4.38 -2.73
N GLY A 115 -28.51 4.22 -1.51
CA GLY A 115 -27.22 3.58 -1.24
C GLY A 115 -27.39 2.58 -0.12
N SER A 116 -26.69 1.45 -0.21
CA SER A 116 -26.55 0.51 0.90
C SER A 116 -25.41 0.95 1.80
N LEU A 117 -25.60 0.78 3.11
CA LEU A 117 -24.56 0.97 4.12
C LEU A 117 -24.40 -0.35 4.84
N ASP A 118 -23.23 -0.97 4.68
CA ASP A 118 -22.87 -2.19 5.39
C ASP A 118 -21.90 -1.83 6.52
N GLY A 119 -22.18 -2.32 7.72
CA GLY A 119 -21.35 -2.12 8.91
C GLY A 119 -20.65 -3.42 9.32
N ALA A 120 -19.35 -3.34 9.64
CA ALA A 120 -18.61 -4.42 10.26
C ALA A 120 -18.06 -3.95 11.62
N LEU A 121 -18.23 -4.76 12.66
CA LEU A 121 -17.62 -4.51 13.96
C LEU A 121 -16.27 -5.24 14.03
N CYS A 122 -15.19 -4.46 14.05
CA CYS A 122 -13.85 -4.99 14.24
C CYS A 122 -13.29 -4.49 15.58
N ALA A 123 -12.74 -5.40 16.39
CA ALA A 123 -12.04 -5.02 17.60
C ALA A 123 -10.72 -4.33 17.23
N ALA A 124 -10.68 -3.00 17.33
CA ALA A 124 -9.44 -2.24 17.25
C ALA A 124 -8.86 -2.11 18.66
N GLY A 125 -7.59 -2.49 18.84
CA GLY A 125 -6.86 -2.39 20.11
C GLY A 125 -6.53 -0.95 20.51
N GLY A 126 -7.56 -0.09 20.59
CA GLY A 126 -7.48 1.22 21.22
C GLY A 126 -7.70 1.09 22.72
N ARG A 127 -6.82 1.70 23.52
CA ARG A 127 -7.07 1.87 24.96
C ARG A 127 -8.26 2.81 25.10
N LEU A 128 -9.46 2.25 25.24
CA LEU A 128 -10.65 3.02 25.57
C LEU A 128 -10.53 3.43 27.03
N GLU A 129 -10.07 4.66 27.28
CA GLU A 129 -10.18 5.31 28.58
C GLU A 129 -11.64 5.72 28.78
N GLY A 130 -12.49 4.71 29.00
CA GLY A 130 -13.91 4.89 29.22
C GLY A 130 -14.16 5.44 30.62
N ARG A 131 -14.72 6.66 30.72
CA ARG A 131 -15.43 7.10 31.92
C ARG A 131 -16.52 6.07 32.21
N LYS A 132 -16.38 5.38 33.34
CA LYS A 132 -17.39 4.47 33.91
C LYS A 132 -18.67 5.27 34.18
N ASN A 133 -19.68 5.14 33.33
CA ASN A 133 -21.05 5.39 33.76
C ASN A 133 -21.66 4.06 34.19
N ARG A 134 -21.74 3.89 35.51
CA ARG A 134 -22.61 2.91 36.17
C ARG A 134 -24.05 3.21 35.79
N LEU A 135 -24.77 2.20 35.33
CA LEU A 135 -26.21 2.11 35.57
C LEU A 135 -26.48 0.77 36.24
N LEU A 136 -27.38 0.82 37.21
CA LEU A 136 -27.62 -0.11 38.29
C LEU A 136 -29.02 -0.70 38.09
N VAL A 137 -29.12 -2.00 38.35
CA VAL A 137 -30.26 -2.93 38.20
C VAL A 137 -30.49 -3.45 36.78
#